data_AF-A0A7W3APE3-F1
#
_entry.id   AF-A0A7W3APE3-F1
#
_cell.length_a   1.000
_cell.length_b   1.000
_cell.length_c   1.000
_cell.angle_alpha   90.00
_cell.angle_beta   90.00
_cell.angle_gamma   90.00
#
_symmetry.space_group_name_H-M   'P 1'
#
loop_
_entity.id
_entity.type
_entity.pdbx_description
1 polymer ?
#
loop_
_entity_poly.entity_id
_entity_poly.type
_entity_poly.pdbx_seq_one_letter_code
_entity_poly.pdbx_strand_id
1 'polypeptide(L)'
;MKKTLIALAVAASAVVSGSAMAAGWEQNGTGGSVNMGGSLTPVENVTPWEVKTGAAVTGLDAQIQKGQKVVDVAVNKAIPVLGIRVVDSAGFEGAAGITPQIDYQGAVDIDGFEDGVTNVYMEVRNTQGEKIGSLLAPFYAGAERSYYAIDGSAKGHRGLHANEAGMAFYGGIDKNSAHNMTEGAVRSRISAIDSEFTAKYNTYDSAFSSASMATDFNRPGYIFNAFYGSGIEQGKTIKITLDQPAGADAIKWKASLPVTVSYQ
;
A
#
# COMPACT_ATOMS: atom_id res chain seq x y z
N MET A 1 17.42 -37.60 10.55
CA MET A 1 16.42 -36.67 11.12
C MET A 1 17.15 -35.46 11.69
N LYS A 2 17.26 -34.36 10.93
CA LYS A 2 17.87 -33.11 11.42
C LYS A 2 16.78 -32.28 12.09
N LYS A 3 16.91 -32.04 13.39
CA LYS A 3 16.01 -31.18 14.17
C LYS A 3 16.55 -29.75 14.12
N THR A 4 15.88 -28.87 13.39
CA THR A 4 16.18 -27.44 13.40
C THR A 4 15.40 -26.80 14.53
N LEU A 5 16.09 -26.41 15.60
CA LEU A 5 15.56 -25.61 16.70
C LEU A 5 15.44 -24.17 16.24
N ILE A 6 14.22 -23.63 16.17
CA ILE A 6 13.98 -22.20 16.02
C ILE A 6 14.10 -21.59 17.42
N ALA A 7 15.19 -20.86 17.67
CA ALA A 7 15.39 -20.13 18.91
C ALA A 7 14.55 -18.85 18.88
N LEU A 8 13.50 -18.81 19.70
CA LEU A 8 12.74 -17.60 19.96
C LEU A 8 13.56 -16.72 20.93
N ALA A 9 14.22 -15.70 20.41
CA ALA A 9 14.94 -14.73 21.23
C ALA A 9 13.94 -13.83 21.96
N VAL A 10 13.59 -14.20 23.20
CA VAL A 10 12.83 -13.33 24.09
C VAL A 10 13.78 -12.24 24.59
N ALA A 11 13.66 -11.05 24.03
CA ALA A 11 14.31 -9.85 24.58
C ALA A 11 13.61 -9.49 25.90
N ALA A 12 14.19 -9.93 27.03
CA ALA A 12 13.79 -9.48 28.35
C ALA A 12 14.13 -7.99 28.50
N SER A 13 13.16 -7.11 28.25
CA SER A 13 13.30 -5.70 28.58
C SER A 13 13.05 -5.52 30.08
N ALA A 14 14.11 -5.22 30.82
CA ALA A 14 14.00 -4.85 32.22
C ALA A 14 13.27 -3.50 32.32
N VAL A 15 12.03 -3.51 32.78
CA VAL A 15 11.31 -2.29 33.18
C VAL A 15 12.00 -1.75 34.42
N VAL A 16 12.78 -0.68 34.26
CA VAL A 16 13.32 0.09 35.38
C VAL A 16 12.14 0.85 35.99
N SER A 17 11.58 0.32 37.08
CA SER A 17 10.56 1.02 37.87
C SER A 17 11.17 2.29 38.46
N GLY A 18 10.73 3.45 38.00
CA GLY A 18 11.15 4.74 38.56
C GLY A 18 10.58 4.93 39.95
N SER A 19 11.42 4.88 40.98
CA SER A 19 11.05 5.31 42.34
C SER A 19 11.19 6.83 42.45
N ALA A 20 10.10 7.55 42.20
CA ALA A 20 10.04 8.98 42.47
C ALA A 20 9.87 9.20 43.98
N MET A 21 10.94 9.66 44.64
CA MET A 21 10.85 10.21 45.99
C MET A 21 10.60 11.71 45.86
N ALA A 22 9.51 12.21 46.42
CA ALA A 22 9.28 13.66 46.50
C ALA A 22 10.44 14.31 47.26
N ALA A 23 10.95 15.44 46.74
CA ALA A 23 11.84 16.29 47.52
C ALA A 23 11.07 16.79 48.76
N GLY A 24 11.72 16.80 49.92
CA GLY A 24 11.09 17.14 51.20
C GLY A 24 10.50 18.55 51.22
N TRP A 25 9.68 18.84 52.24
CA TRP A 25 9.10 20.16 52.43
C TRP A 25 10.17 21.20 52.77
N GLU A 26 10.24 22.28 52.00
CA GLU A 26 11.07 23.46 52.30
C GLU A 26 10.20 24.63 52.75
N GLN A 27 10.43 25.11 53.98
CA GLN A 27 9.73 26.29 54.51
C GLN A 27 10.18 27.55 53.74
N ASN A 28 9.22 28.30 53.19
CA ASN A 28 9.44 29.47 52.31
C ASN A 28 10.13 29.16 50.96
N GLY A 29 10.04 27.92 50.47
CA GLY A 29 10.60 27.56 49.16
C GLY A 29 9.93 28.33 48.00
N THR A 30 10.73 28.71 47.00
CA THR A 30 10.23 29.41 45.78
C THR A 30 9.75 28.46 44.69
N GLY A 31 9.80 27.14 44.93
CA GLY A 31 9.49 26.11 43.95
C GLY A 31 10.62 25.80 42.96
N GLY A 32 10.38 24.81 42.10
CA GLY A 32 11.29 24.34 41.04
C GLY A 32 10.53 23.53 39.99
N SER A 33 11.21 22.93 39.00
CA SER A 33 10.58 22.11 37.96
C SER A 33 10.64 20.61 38.29
N VAL A 34 9.56 19.87 38.00
CA VAL A 34 9.55 18.41 38.05
C VAL A 34 9.95 17.87 36.68
N ASN A 35 11.11 17.22 36.61
CA ASN A 35 11.59 16.61 35.36
C ASN A 35 11.04 15.20 35.25
N MET A 36 10.26 14.94 34.19
CA MET A 36 9.71 13.62 33.87
C MET A 36 10.42 13.08 32.63
N GLY A 37 10.92 11.85 32.70
CA GLY A 37 11.64 11.22 31.59
C GLY A 37 11.61 9.71 31.68
N GLY A 38 11.85 9.05 30.56
CA GLY A 38 11.92 7.60 30.42
C GLY A 38 12.56 7.22 29.10
N SER A 39 12.84 5.93 28.90
CA SER A 39 13.31 5.40 27.61
C SER A 39 12.14 4.74 26.89
N LEU A 40 11.92 5.11 25.63
CA LEU A 40 11.03 4.39 24.73
C LEU A 40 11.89 3.49 23.84
N THR A 41 11.71 2.18 23.97
CA THR A 41 12.40 1.21 23.10
C THR A 41 11.42 0.75 22.03
N PRO A 42 11.64 1.09 20.75
CA PRO A 42 10.82 0.57 19.66
C PRO A 42 10.93 -0.95 19.60
N VAL A 43 9.80 -1.63 19.44
CA VAL A 43 9.73 -3.06 19.12
C VAL A 43 9.36 -3.21 17.65
N GLU A 44 9.92 -4.22 16.99
CA GLU A 44 9.63 -4.50 15.58
C GLU A 44 8.18 -4.95 15.43
N ASN A 45 7.41 -4.28 14.57
CA ASN A 45 6.05 -4.67 14.25
C ASN A 45 6.10 -5.76 13.17
N VAL A 46 6.11 -7.03 13.58
CA VAL A 46 6.09 -8.16 12.66
C VAL A 46 4.67 -8.34 12.12
N THR A 47 4.43 -7.91 10.89
CA THR A 47 3.16 -8.11 10.19
C THR A 47 3.27 -9.29 9.22
N PRO A 48 2.16 -9.92 8.81
CA PRO A 48 2.20 -11.01 7.83
C PRO A 48 2.43 -10.50 6.39
N TRP A 49 2.67 -9.21 6.21
CA TRP A 49 2.78 -8.53 4.92
C TRP A 49 4.21 -8.16 4.59
N GLU A 50 4.55 -8.29 3.31
CA GLU A 50 5.66 -7.58 2.70
C GLU A 50 5.13 -6.54 1.73
N VAL A 51 5.75 -5.37 1.76
CA VAL A 51 5.36 -4.19 0.97
C VAL A 51 6.48 -3.86 0.01
N LYS A 52 6.14 -3.65 -1.26
CA LYS A 52 7.07 -3.26 -2.33
C LYS A 52 6.53 -2.02 -3.03
N THR A 53 7.30 -0.93 -2.99
CA THR A 53 7.05 0.23 -3.84
C THR A 53 7.71 0.04 -5.20
N GLY A 54 7.13 0.64 -6.24
CA GLY A 54 7.74 0.70 -7.57
C GLY A 54 9.14 1.31 -7.54
N ALA A 55 10.01 0.81 -8.42
CA ALA A 55 11.32 1.42 -8.62
C ALA A 55 11.18 2.76 -9.37
N ALA A 56 12.23 3.58 -9.33
CA ALA A 56 12.27 4.80 -10.13
C ALA A 56 12.11 4.48 -11.62
N VAL A 57 11.10 5.08 -12.25
CA VAL A 57 10.87 4.95 -13.69
C VAL A 57 11.63 6.04 -14.42
N THR A 58 12.48 5.63 -15.37
CA THR A 58 13.23 6.53 -16.26
C THR A 58 12.85 6.26 -17.71
N GLY A 59 13.17 7.20 -18.61
CA GLY A 59 12.90 7.04 -20.04
C GLY A 59 11.44 7.28 -20.46
N LEU A 60 10.69 8.04 -19.65
CA LEU A 60 9.36 8.57 -20.02
C LEU A 60 9.52 9.85 -20.85
N ASP A 61 10.28 9.75 -21.94
CA ASP A 61 10.59 10.87 -22.83
C ASP A 61 9.46 11.08 -23.84
N ALA A 62 9.16 12.34 -24.15
CA ALA A 62 8.21 12.72 -25.19
C ALA A 62 8.64 14.02 -25.86
N GLN A 63 8.22 14.21 -27.11
CA GLN A 63 8.46 15.44 -27.86
C GLN A 63 7.32 16.43 -27.62
N ILE A 64 7.66 17.65 -27.23
CA ILE A 64 6.72 18.76 -27.08
C ILE A 64 7.18 19.91 -27.98
N GLN A 65 6.26 20.52 -28.73
CA GLN A 65 6.60 21.65 -29.60
C GLN A 65 6.70 22.93 -28.77
N LYS A 66 7.59 23.84 -29.18
CA LYS A 66 7.71 25.17 -28.58
C LYS A 66 6.34 25.86 -28.57
N GLY A 67 5.97 26.42 -27.42
CA GLY A 67 4.68 27.09 -27.22
C GLY A 67 3.52 26.15 -26.83
N GLN A 68 3.70 24.83 -26.82
CA GLN A 68 2.70 23.90 -26.28
C GLN A 68 2.82 23.79 -24.76
N LYS A 69 1.69 23.51 -24.11
CA LYS A 69 1.63 23.20 -22.67
C LYS A 69 1.36 21.73 -22.37
N VAL A 70 0.78 21.00 -23.31
CA VAL A 70 0.32 19.62 -23.09
C VAL A 70 1.17 18.68 -23.91
N VAL A 71 1.60 17.58 -23.29
CA VAL A 71 2.25 16.46 -23.96
C VAL A 71 1.74 15.16 -23.39
N ASP A 72 1.53 14.19 -24.28
CA ASP A 72 1.15 12.83 -23.93
C ASP A 72 2.40 11.94 -23.99
N VAL A 73 2.61 11.14 -22.94
CA VAL A 73 3.73 10.20 -22.81
C VAL A 73 3.19 8.78 -22.80
N ALA A 74 3.67 7.94 -23.72
CA ALA A 74 3.22 6.55 -23.84
C ALA A 74 3.87 5.64 -22.78
N VAL A 75 3.06 4.81 -22.13
CA VAL A 75 3.51 3.81 -21.15
C VAL A 75 3.84 2.50 -21.87
N ASN A 76 5.05 2.40 -22.40
CA ASN A 76 5.48 1.24 -23.20
C ASN A 76 5.72 -0.04 -22.36
N LYS A 77 5.95 0.13 -21.06
CA LYS A 77 6.03 -0.94 -20.05
C LYS A 77 5.20 -0.50 -18.86
N ALA A 78 4.47 -1.42 -18.24
CA ALA A 78 3.70 -1.11 -17.05
C ALA A 78 4.60 -0.48 -15.96
N ILE A 79 4.02 0.41 -15.17
CA ILE A 79 4.69 1.13 -14.08
C ILE A 79 4.10 0.62 -12.77
N PRO A 80 4.80 -0.29 -12.06
CA PRO A 80 4.39 -0.72 -10.73
C PRO A 80 4.45 0.46 -9.75
N VAL A 81 3.46 0.56 -8.85
CA VAL A 81 3.42 1.61 -7.83
C VAL A 81 3.52 1.02 -6.44
N LEU A 82 2.59 0.14 -6.06
CA LEU A 82 2.56 -0.47 -4.74
C LEU A 82 2.08 -1.92 -4.87
N GLY A 83 2.85 -2.85 -4.30
CA GLY A 83 2.44 -4.23 -4.04
C GLY A 83 2.44 -4.49 -2.55
N ILE A 84 1.41 -5.16 -2.06
CA ILE A 84 1.34 -5.71 -0.71
C ILE A 84 0.94 -7.16 -0.85
N ARG A 85 1.72 -8.09 -0.31
CA ARG A 85 1.40 -9.53 -0.35
C ARG A 85 1.81 -10.21 0.93
N VAL A 86 1.31 -11.41 1.15
CA VAL A 86 1.74 -12.25 2.27
C VAL A 86 3.22 -12.60 2.19
N VAL A 87 3.88 -12.71 3.34
CA VAL A 87 5.28 -13.15 3.44
C VAL A 87 5.43 -14.65 3.14
N ASP A 88 4.43 -15.46 3.48
CA ASP A 88 4.42 -16.92 3.27
C ASP A 88 3.21 -17.33 2.43
N SER A 89 3.41 -18.19 1.43
CA SER A 89 2.32 -18.71 0.60
C SER A 89 1.39 -19.68 1.35
N ALA A 90 1.82 -20.18 2.52
CA ALA A 90 0.95 -20.87 3.47
C ALA A 90 -0.14 -19.95 4.04
N GLY A 91 0.06 -18.63 3.99
CA GLY A 91 -0.85 -17.63 4.55
C GLY A 91 -0.56 -17.29 6.01
N PHE A 92 -1.50 -16.64 6.67
CA PHE A 92 -1.41 -16.25 8.07
C PHE A 92 -2.75 -16.42 8.78
N GLU A 93 -2.73 -16.68 10.09
CA GLU A 93 -3.96 -16.69 10.89
C GLU A 93 -4.47 -15.26 11.10
N GLY A 94 -5.79 -15.07 10.95
CA GLY A 94 -6.41 -13.78 11.15
C GLY A 94 -6.23 -13.24 12.57
N ALA A 95 -5.92 -11.95 12.67
CA ALA A 95 -5.68 -11.25 13.93
C ALA A 95 -6.04 -9.76 13.79
N ALA A 96 -6.16 -9.06 14.93
CA ALA A 96 -6.34 -7.61 14.94
C ALA A 96 -5.01 -6.89 14.67
N GLY A 97 -5.05 -5.64 14.18
CA GLY A 97 -3.85 -4.81 14.00
C GLY A 97 -3.01 -5.12 12.77
N ILE A 98 -3.50 -5.95 11.86
CA ILE A 98 -2.78 -6.40 10.66
C ILE A 98 -3.51 -6.05 9.37
N THR A 99 -4.67 -5.40 9.40
CA THR A 99 -5.45 -5.12 8.19
C THR A 99 -4.87 -3.89 7.47
N PRO A 100 -4.29 -4.02 6.26
CA PRO A 100 -3.61 -2.91 5.61
C PRO A 100 -4.56 -1.78 5.23
N GLN A 101 -4.12 -0.54 5.38
CA GLN A 101 -4.76 0.69 4.91
C GLN A 101 -3.73 1.45 4.05
N ILE A 102 -4.18 2.09 2.98
CA ILE A 102 -3.30 2.76 2.01
C ILE A 102 -3.68 4.24 1.93
N ASP A 103 -2.68 5.11 1.92
CA ASP A 103 -2.87 6.54 1.71
C ASP A 103 -1.91 7.06 0.63
N TYR A 104 -2.49 7.60 -0.44
CA TYR A 104 -1.78 8.27 -1.54
C TYR A 104 -1.73 9.79 -1.39
N GLN A 105 -2.06 10.33 -0.21
CA GLN A 105 -2.13 11.75 0.12
C GLN A 105 -2.98 12.56 -0.86
N GLY A 106 -4.09 11.96 -1.31
CA GLY A 106 -5.02 12.56 -2.28
C GLY A 106 -4.53 12.55 -3.75
N ALA A 107 -3.39 11.92 -4.06
CA ALA A 107 -2.90 11.82 -5.43
C ALA A 107 -3.72 10.84 -6.29
N VAL A 108 -4.31 9.80 -5.71
CA VAL A 108 -5.19 8.85 -6.42
C VAL A 108 -6.64 9.19 -6.10
N ASP A 109 -7.49 9.20 -7.12
CA ASP A 109 -8.93 9.42 -6.99
C ASP A 109 -9.62 8.14 -6.50
N ILE A 110 -9.71 7.96 -5.18
CA ILE A 110 -10.25 6.74 -4.55
C ILE A 110 -11.76 6.59 -4.76
N ASP A 111 -12.47 7.68 -5.04
CA ASP A 111 -13.92 7.62 -5.29
C ASP A 111 -14.25 7.40 -6.77
N GLY A 112 -13.28 7.60 -7.67
CA GLY A 112 -13.42 7.48 -9.12
C GLY A 112 -13.11 6.10 -9.71
N PHE A 113 -13.06 5.04 -8.90
CA PHE A 113 -12.82 3.69 -9.43
C PHE A 113 -14.00 3.17 -10.26
N GLU A 114 -13.67 2.61 -11.42
CA GLU A 114 -14.55 1.83 -12.29
C GLU A 114 -13.74 0.64 -12.83
N ASP A 115 -14.21 -0.59 -12.56
CA ASP A 115 -13.53 -1.84 -12.93
C ASP A 115 -12.03 -1.87 -12.51
N GLY A 116 -11.75 -1.36 -11.31
CA GLY A 116 -10.42 -1.26 -10.72
C GLY A 116 -9.53 -0.18 -11.33
N VAL A 117 -10.03 0.65 -12.25
CA VAL A 117 -9.29 1.77 -12.86
C VAL A 117 -9.83 3.09 -12.32
N THR A 118 -8.93 4.00 -11.97
CA THR A 118 -9.21 5.39 -11.63
C THR A 118 -8.12 6.30 -12.22
N ASN A 119 -7.98 7.53 -11.73
CA ASN A 119 -6.94 8.48 -12.10
C ASN A 119 -5.94 8.71 -10.97
N VAL A 120 -4.68 8.91 -11.35
CA VAL A 120 -3.62 9.44 -10.47
C VAL A 120 -3.16 10.81 -10.97
N TYR A 121 -3.01 11.73 -10.03
CA TYR A 121 -2.58 13.10 -10.21
C TYR A 121 -1.28 13.35 -9.44
N MET A 122 -0.29 13.92 -10.11
CA MET A 122 0.97 14.30 -9.48
C MET A 122 1.44 15.67 -9.94
N GLU A 123 2.19 16.35 -9.09
CA GLU A 123 2.91 17.53 -9.51
C GLU A 123 4.13 17.14 -10.35
N VAL A 124 4.34 17.89 -11.42
CA VAL A 124 5.53 17.77 -12.26
C VAL A 124 6.50 18.86 -11.83
N ARG A 125 7.71 18.46 -11.46
CA ARG A 125 8.77 19.33 -10.93
C ARG A 125 10.02 19.24 -11.78
N ASN A 126 10.78 20.33 -11.89
CA ASN A 126 12.07 20.35 -12.55
C ASN A 126 13.18 19.75 -11.66
N THR A 127 14.43 19.79 -12.16
CA THR A 127 15.61 19.28 -11.44
C THR A 127 15.92 20.03 -10.13
N GLN A 128 15.53 21.29 -10.04
CA GLN A 128 15.67 22.16 -8.87
C GLN A 128 14.55 21.91 -7.83
N GLY A 129 13.54 21.11 -8.20
CA GLY A 129 12.39 20.81 -7.35
C GLY A 129 11.25 21.82 -7.48
N GLU A 130 11.35 22.80 -8.37
CA GLU A 130 10.28 23.77 -8.61
C GLU A 130 9.15 23.11 -9.40
N LYS A 131 7.91 23.45 -9.07
CA LYS A 131 6.74 22.99 -9.82
C LYS A 131 6.72 23.65 -11.19
N ILE A 132 6.50 22.85 -12.22
CA ILE A 132 6.42 23.28 -13.62
C ILE A 132 5.14 22.80 -14.31
N GLY A 133 4.31 22.02 -13.63
CA GLY A 133 3.06 21.51 -14.17
C GLY A 133 2.42 20.40 -13.34
N SER A 134 1.58 19.62 -14.00
CA SER A 134 0.84 18.48 -13.45
C SER A 134 0.86 17.29 -14.40
N LEU A 135 0.67 16.10 -13.83
CA LEU A 135 0.59 14.82 -14.52
C LEU A 135 -0.73 14.16 -14.15
N LEU A 136 -1.44 13.65 -15.15
CA LEU A 136 -2.64 12.83 -15.03
C LEU A 136 -2.44 11.51 -15.78
N ALA A 137 -2.74 10.38 -15.14
CA ALA A 137 -2.67 9.07 -15.79
C ALA A 137 -3.77 8.12 -15.29
N PRO A 138 -4.23 7.17 -16.13
CA PRO A 138 -5.03 6.05 -15.66
C PRO A 138 -4.24 5.21 -14.65
N PHE A 139 -4.88 4.81 -13.57
CA PHE A 139 -4.29 4.08 -12.46
C PHE A 139 -5.14 2.84 -12.17
N TYR A 140 -4.54 1.66 -12.28
CA TYR A 140 -5.20 0.42 -11.93
C TYR A 140 -4.79 -0.02 -10.52
N ALA A 141 -5.76 -0.49 -9.75
CA ALA A 141 -5.51 -1.17 -8.49
C ALA A 141 -6.52 -2.30 -8.27
N GLY A 142 -6.09 -3.33 -7.57
CA GLY A 142 -6.95 -4.46 -7.24
C GLY A 142 -6.34 -5.36 -6.19
N ALA A 143 -7.22 -6.12 -5.54
CA ALA A 143 -6.84 -7.09 -4.53
C ALA A 143 -7.71 -8.34 -4.61
N GLU A 144 -7.12 -9.47 -4.24
CA GLU A 144 -7.86 -10.70 -3.99
C GLU A 144 -7.47 -11.26 -2.62
N ARG A 145 -8.39 -12.02 -2.04
CA ARG A 145 -8.10 -12.90 -0.91
C ARG A 145 -8.56 -14.31 -1.19
N SER A 146 -7.89 -15.25 -0.55
CA SER A 146 -8.36 -16.59 -0.28
C SER A 146 -8.37 -16.84 1.22
N TYR A 147 -9.17 -17.81 1.65
CA TYR A 147 -9.19 -18.24 3.04
C TYR A 147 -9.58 -19.71 3.17
N TYR A 148 -9.23 -20.30 4.30
CA TYR A 148 -9.86 -21.49 4.84
C TYR A 148 -10.00 -21.41 6.37
N ALA A 149 -11.02 -22.05 6.91
CA ALA A 149 -11.19 -22.24 8.35
C ALA A 149 -10.34 -23.43 8.82
N ILE A 150 -9.65 -23.30 9.95
CA ILE A 150 -8.75 -24.34 10.50
C ILE A 150 -9.53 -25.62 10.85
N ASP A 151 -10.81 -25.50 11.19
CA ASP A 151 -11.72 -26.62 11.45
C ASP A 151 -12.24 -27.32 10.17
N GLY A 152 -11.87 -26.82 8.98
CA GLY A 152 -12.27 -27.34 7.69
C GLY A 152 -13.68 -26.96 7.23
N SER A 153 -14.40 -26.11 7.98
CA SER A 153 -15.81 -25.79 7.72
C SER A 153 -16.03 -24.90 6.48
N ALA A 154 -15.02 -24.11 6.09
CA ALA A 154 -15.15 -23.15 5.00
C ALA A 154 -13.82 -22.95 4.27
N LYS A 155 -13.90 -22.73 2.95
CA LYS A 155 -12.82 -22.16 2.14
C LYS A 155 -13.39 -21.39 0.96
N GLY A 156 -12.70 -20.36 0.50
CA GLY A 156 -13.11 -19.62 -0.69
C GLY A 156 -12.10 -18.56 -1.08
N HIS A 157 -12.24 -18.03 -2.28
CA HIS A 157 -11.48 -16.88 -2.74
C HIS A 157 -12.31 -15.96 -3.62
N ARG A 158 -11.95 -14.67 -3.65
CA ARG A 158 -12.65 -13.62 -4.39
C ARG A 158 -11.85 -12.33 -4.44
N GLY A 159 -12.24 -11.43 -5.35
CA GLY A 159 -11.81 -10.04 -5.34
C GLY A 159 -12.31 -9.27 -4.13
N LEU A 160 -11.63 -8.18 -3.79
CA LEU A 160 -11.99 -7.29 -2.68
C LEU A 160 -12.47 -5.93 -3.17
N HIS A 161 -13.29 -5.30 -2.35
CA HIS A 161 -13.55 -3.86 -2.36
C HIS A 161 -13.39 -3.34 -0.92
N ALA A 162 -13.25 -2.03 -0.72
CA ALA A 162 -13.09 -1.45 0.60
C ALA A 162 -13.87 -0.13 0.70
N ASN A 163 -15.08 -0.21 1.23
CA ASN A 163 -16.01 0.92 1.34
C ASN A 163 -15.75 1.84 2.54
N GLU A 164 -15.05 1.36 3.57
CA GLU A 164 -14.76 2.12 4.79
C GLU A 164 -13.42 1.74 5.44
N ALA A 165 -12.92 2.63 6.31
CA ALA A 165 -11.70 2.41 7.05
C ALA A 165 -11.80 1.16 7.95
N GLY A 166 -10.68 0.43 8.04
CA GLY A 166 -10.63 -0.88 8.72
C GLY A 166 -10.87 -2.06 7.79
N MET A 167 -11.40 -1.85 6.58
CA MET A 167 -11.46 -2.89 5.55
C MET A 167 -10.10 -3.04 4.85
N ALA A 168 -9.78 -4.26 4.44
CA ALA A 168 -8.54 -4.63 3.79
C ALA A 168 -8.27 -3.77 2.55
N PHE A 169 -7.12 -3.10 2.56
CA PHE A 169 -6.64 -2.23 1.49
C PHE A 169 -7.51 -0.99 1.25
N TYR A 170 -8.29 -0.56 2.24
CA TYR A 170 -9.01 0.71 2.20
C TYR A 170 -8.07 1.88 1.87
N GLY A 171 -8.55 2.78 1.02
CA GLY A 171 -7.77 3.88 0.45
C GLY A 171 -6.91 3.51 -0.76
N GLY A 172 -6.95 2.25 -1.22
CA GLY A 172 -6.20 1.82 -2.41
C GLY A 172 -6.98 0.99 -3.45
N ILE A 173 -8.21 0.58 -3.17
CA ILE A 173 -9.09 -0.16 -4.10
C ILE A 173 -10.49 0.48 -4.16
N ASP A 174 -11.30 0.00 -5.11
CA ASP A 174 -12.70 0.41 -5.30
C ASP A 174 -13.52 0.29 -4.00
N LYS A 175 -14.39 1.27 -3.76
CA LYS A 175 -15.33 1.29 -2.63
C LYS A 175 -16.60 0.49 -2.90
N ASN A 176 -16.95 0.29 -4.17
CA ASN A 176 -18.19 -0.34 -4.57
C ASN A 176 -18.05 -1.86 -4.71
N SER A 177 -19.12 -2.56 -4.42
CA SER A 177 -19.20 -3.99 -4.68
C SER A 177 -19.22 -4.25 -6.19
N ALA A 178 -18.33 -5.11 -6.65
CA ALA A 178 -18.36 -5.64 -8.01
C ALA A 178 -19.11 -6.98 -8.01
N HIS A 179 -19.97 -7.16 -9.01
CA HIS A 179 -20.67 -8.41 -9.27
C HIS A 179 -20.25 -8.96 -10.62
N ASN A 180 -20.26 -10.28 -10.79
CA ASN A 180 -19.87 -10.97 -12.03
C ASN A 180 -18.38 -10.87 -12.39
N MET A 181 -17.51 -10.77 -11.39
CA MET A 181 -16.07 -10.87 -11.61
C MET A 181 -15.71 -12.24 -12.20
N THR A 182 -14.74 -12.24 -13.11
CA THR A 182 -14.15 -13.47 -13.65
C THR A 182 -12.99 -13.93 -12.76
N GLU A 183 -12.90 -15.23 -12.49
CA GLU A 183 -11.83 -15.82 -11.68
C GLU A 183 -10.44 -15.45 -12.24
N GLY A 184 -9.57 -14.94 -11.38
CA GLY A 184 -8.19 -14.58 -11.73
C GLY A 184 -8.03 -13.33 -12.61
N ALA A 185 -9.10 -12.59 -12.94
CA ALA A 185 -9.02 -11.37 -13.73
C ALA A 185 -8.23 -10.25 -12.99
N VAL A 186 -8.41 -10.12 -11.68
CA VAL A 186 -7.64 -9.16 -10.88
C VAL A 186 -6.18 -9.59 -10.83
N ARG A 187 -5.93 -10.86 -10.48
CA ARG A 187 -4.59 -11.44 -10.45
C ARG A 187 -3.84 -11.25 -11.77
N SER A 188 -4.46 -11.53 -12.92
CA SER A 188 -3.78 -11.43 -14.23
C SER A 188 -3.34 -10.01 -14.55
N ARG A 189 -4.19 -9.01 -14.29
CA ARG A 189 -3.86 -7.59 -14.50
C ARG A 189 -2.75 -7.12 -13.56
N ILE A 190 -2.80 -7.53 -12.29
CA ILE A 190 -1.73 -7.19 -11.33
C ILE A 190 -0.41 -7.87 -11.70
N SER A 191 -0.43 -9.16 -12.09
CA SER A 191 0.78 -9.85 -12.55
C SER A 191 1.37 -9.25 -13.83
N ALA A 192 0.54 -8.63 -14.68
CA ALA A 192 1.00 -7.91 -15.87
C ALA A 192 1.66 -6.56 -15.53
N ILE A 193 1.37 -5.99 -14.37
CA ILE A 193 2.07 -4.82 -13.83
C ILE A 193 3.41 -5.26 -13.23
N ASP A 194 3.38 -6.15 -12.25
CA ASP A 194 4.56 -6.79 -11.65
C ASP A 194 4.16 -8.18 -11.15
N SER A 195 4.73 -9.22 -11.73
CA SER A 195 4.44 -10.62 -11.38
C SER A 195 4.85 -10.95 -9.94
N GLU A 196 5.77 -10.19 -9.35
CA GLU A 196 6.12 -10.36 -7.94
C GLU A 196 4.94 -9.99 -7.04
N PHE A 197 4.05 -9.06 -7.39
CA PHE A 197 2.96 -8.67 -6.48
C PHE A 197 2.02 -9.84 -6.15
N THR A 198 1.94 -10.84 -7.03
CA THR A 198 1.05 -12.00 -6.86
C THR A 198 1.80 -13.30 -6.55
N ALA A 199 3.12 -13.33 -6.56
CA ALA A 199 3.87 -14.60 -6.62
C ALA A 199 3.75 -15.51 -5.38
N LYS A 200 3.27 -14.99 -4.25
CA LYS A 200 2.98 -15.79 -3.04
C LYS A 200 1.49 -16.07 -2.82
N TYR A 201 0.64 -15.61 -3.74
CA TYR A 201 -0.80 -15.80 -3.64
C TYR A 201 -1.18 -17.26 -3.90
N ASN A 202 -1.96 -17.84 -3.01
CA ASN A 202 -2.44 -19.21 -3.09
C ASN A 202 -3.95 -19.23 -2.86
N THR A 203 -4.70 -19.90 -3.72
CA THR A 203 -6.17 -20.00 -3.60
C THR A 203 -6.62 -21.17 -2.73
N TYR A 204 -5.71 -22.06 -2.32
CA TYR A 204 -5.99 -23.29 -1.56
C TYR A 204 -6.99 -24.23 -2.26
N ASP A 205 -7.00 -24.22 -3.60
CA ASP A 205 -7.98 -24.94 -4.43
C ASP A 205 -9.43 -24.69 -3.93
N SER A 206 -9.69 -23.45 -3.49
CA SER A 206 -10.97 -23.05 -2.93
C SER A 206 -11.93 -22.58 -4.02
N ALA A 207 -13.23 -22.60 -3.74
CA ALA A 207 -14.23 -22.12 -4.70
C ALA A 207 -14.13 -20.61 -4.89
N PHE A 208 -14.13 -20.18 -6.16
CA PHE A 208 -14.21 -18.77 -6.53
C PHE A 208 -15.63 -18.21 -6.30
N SER A 209 -15.71 -16.95 -5.87
CA SER A 209 -16.94 -16.18 -5.87
C SER A 209 -16.80 -14.95 -6.76
N SER A 210 -17.75 -14.78 -7.68
CA SER A 210 -17.80 -13.66 -8.62
C SER A 210 -18.26 -12.33 -8.00
N ALA A 211 -18.65 -12.34 -6.73
CA ALA A 211 -18.98 -11.13 -5.98
C ALA A 211 -17.76 -10.69 -5.15
N SER A 212 -17.34 -9.44 -5.32
CA SER A 212 -16.33 -8.86 -4.45
C SER A 212 -16.87 -8.68 -3.03
N MET A 213 -15.98 -8.43 -2.07
CA MET A 213 -16.37 -8.32 -0.68
C MET A 213 -15.46 -7.35 0.09
N ALA A 214 -16.05 -6.55 0.96
CA ALA A 214 -15.33 -5.82 2.00
C ALA A 214 -15.15 -6.70 3.23
N THR A 215 -13.93 -6.75 3.75
CA THR A 215 -13.57 -7.52 4.95
C THR A 215 -12.29 -6.98 5.55
N ASP A 216 -12.09 -7.21 6.84
CA ASP A 216 -10.80 -7.14 7.48
C ASP A 216 -10.09 -8.51 7.45
N PHE A 217 -8.94 -8.60 8.10
CA PHE A 217 -8.24 -9.86 8.38
C PHE A 217 -8.28 -10.24 9.88
N ASN A 218 -9.20 -9.67 10.66
CA ASN A 218 -9.36 -9.91 12.09
C ASN A 218 -10.33 -11.06 12.36
N ARG A 219 -9.89 -12.27 12.01
CA ARG A 219 -10.70 -13.47 12.21
C ARG A 219 -9.85 -14.67 12.65
N PRO A 220 -9.64 -14.84 13.97
CA PRO A 220 -8.97 -16.02 14.51
C PRO A 220 -9.65 -17.32 14.07
N GLY A 221 -8.88 -18.40 13.92
CA GLY A 221 -9.36 -19.68 13.40
C GLY A 221 -9.51 -19.74 11.87
N TYR A 222 -9.15 -18.67 11.16
CA TYR A 222 -9.10 -18.63 9.70
C TYR A 222 -7.68 -18.33 9.23
N ILE A 223 -7.23 -19.05 8.22
CA ILE A 223 -5.99 -18.75 7.51
C ILE A 223 -6.33 -17.97 6.25
N PHE A 224 -5.67 -16.83 6.08
CA PHE A 224 -5.80 -15.94 4.94
C PHE A 224 -4.55 -15.95 4.07
N ASN A 225 -4.76 -15.82 2.77
CA ASN A 225 -3.73 -15.42 1.84
C ASN A 225 -4.31 -14.35 0.90
N ALA A 226 -3.56 -13.29 0.67
CA ALA A 226 -4.06 -12.15 -0.08
C ALA A 226 -2.92 -11.36 -0.72
N PHE A 227 -3.28 -10.59 -1.73
CA PHE A 227 -2.41 -9.58 -2.30
C PHE A 227 -3.22 -8.34 -2.67
N TYR A 228 -2.50 -7.24 -2.76
CA TYR A 228 -2.89 -5.99 -3.37
C TYR A 228 -1.79 -5.60 -4.37
N GLY A 229 -2.20 -5.02 -5.49
CA GLY A 229 -1.27 -4.38 -6.40
C GLY A 229 -1.88 -3.14 -7.02
N SER A 230 -1.00 -2.24 -7.45
CA SER A 230 -1.38 -1.05 -8.19
C SER A 230 -0.28 -0.57 -9.14
N GLY A 231 -0.68 0.18 -10.15
CA GLY A 231 0.23 0.78 -11.11
C GLY A 231 -0.47 1.35 -12.34
N ILE A 232 0.34 1.85 -13.27
CA ILE A 232 -0.13 2.29 -14.58
C ILE A 232 0.13 1.14 -15.56
N GLU A 233 -0.94 0.63 -16.17
CA GLU A 233 -0.83 -0.51 -17.09
C GLU A 233 -0.06 -0.15 -18.37
N GLN A 234 0.52 -1.17 -19.01
CA GLN A 234 1.13 -1.02 -20.32
C GLN A 234 0.09 -0.54 -21.36
N GLY A 235 0.54 0.31 -22.29
CA GLY A 235 -0.29 0.83 -23.37
C GLY A 235 -1.19 2.01 -22.95
N LYS A 236 -1.13 2.45 -21.69
CA LYS A 236 -1.80 3.66 -21.24
C LYS A 236 -1.00 4.91 -21.60
N THR A 237 -1.62 6.07 -21.41
CA THR A 237 -1.03 7.37 -21.70
C THR A 237 -0.99 8.20 -20.43
N ILE A 238 0.15 8.83 -20.19
CA ILE A 238 0.35 9.83 -19.15
C ILE A 238 0.23 11.20 -19.82
N LYS A 239 -0.67 12.04 -19.32
CA LYS A 239 -0.84 13.42 -19.78
C LYS A 239 -0.09 14.37 -18.86
N ILE A 240 0.84 15.13 -19.41
CA ILE A 240 1.55 16.20 -18.70
C ILE A 240 1.03 17.55 -19.20
N THR A 241 0.65 18.42 -18.27
CA THR A 241 0.27 19.81 -18.54
C THR A 241 1.22 20.75 -17.81
N LEU A 242 2.02 21.49 -18.56
CA LEU A 242 2.94 22.52 -18.07
C LEU A 242 2.20 23.80 -17.68
N ASP A 243 2.64 24.44 -16.59
CA ASP A 243 2.10 25.72 -16.14
C ASP A 243 2.43 26.84 -17.13
N GLN A 244 3.65 26.79 -17.71
CA GLN A 244 4.11 27.69 -18.76
C GLN A 244 4.35 26.94 -20.08
N PRO A 245 4.13 27.59 -21.24
CA PRO A 245 4.42 26.98 -22.53
C PRO A 245 5.88 26.54 -22.64
N ALA A 246 6.13 25.42 -23.33
CA ALA A 246 7.49 24.92 -23.56
C ALA A 246 8.36 25.96 -24.30
N GLY A 247 9.56 26.16 -23.76
CA GLY A 247 10.61 27.00 -24.36
C GLY A 247 11.33 26.31 -25.52
N ALA A 248 12.51 26.82 -25.87
CA ALA A 248 13.37 26.19 -26.88
C ALA A 248 14.20 25.02 -26.32
N ASP A 249 14.47 25.05 -25.01
CA ASP A 249 15.34 24.07 -24.35
C ASP A 249 14.56 22.84 -23.88
N ALA A 250 15.28 21.72 -23.77
CA ALA A 250 14.71 20.47 -23.24
C ALA A 250 14.33 20.61 -21.75
N ILE A 251 13.16 20.09 -21.39
CA ILE A 251 12.63 20.14 -20.03
C ILE A 251 12.90 18.81 -19.34
N LYS A 252 13.78 18.81 -18.33
CA LYS A 252 13.93 17.67 -17.41
C LYS A 252 12.86 17.77 -16.32
N TRP A 253 12.11 16.69 -16.13
CA TRP A 253 11.00 16.66 -15.18
C TRP A 253 11.02 15.40 -14.31
N LYS A 254 10.37 15.50 -13.15
CA LYS A 254 10.10 14.38 -12.24
C LYS A 254 8.70 14.56 -11.63
N ALA A 255 8.05 13.44 -11.35
CA ALA A 255 6.85 13.38 -10.53
C ALA A 255 7.07 12.32 -9.46
N SER A 256 6.44 12.48 -8.29
CA SER A 256 6.59 11.54 -7.18
C SER A 256 5.23 11.30 -6.54
N LEU A 257 4.86 10.03 -6.44
CA LEU A 257 3.63 9.59 -5.81
C LEU A 257 3.94 9.26 -4.34
N PRO A 258 3.44 10.04 -3.37
CA PRO A 258 3.52 9.65 -1.98
C PRO A 258 2.64 8.42 -1.75
N VAL A 259 3.11 7.50 -0.91
CA VAL A 259 2.36 6.32 -0.50
C VAL A 259 2.71 5.95 0.93
N THR A 260 1.71 5.70 1.75
CA THR A 260 1.86 5.20 3.12
C THR A 260 0.99 3.98 3.31
N VAL A 261 1.52 2.97 4.01
CA VAL A 261 0.78 1.79 4.45
C VAL A 261 0.72 1.81 5.96
N SER A 262 -0.48 1.65 6.51
CA SER A 262 -0.73 1.49 7.94
C SER A 262 -1.61 0.28 8.20
N TYR A 263 -1.85 -0.08 9.46
CA TYR A 263 -2.59 -1.30 9.83
C TYR A 263 -3.63 -1.01 10.91
N GLN A 264 -4.79 -1.66 10.81
CA GLN A 264 -5.88 -1.64 11.78
C GLN A 264 -6.20 -3.06 12.29
#